data_AF-A0A6N7FJF7-F1
#
_entry.id   AF-A0A6N7FJF7-F1
#
_cell.length_a   1.000
_cell.length_b   1.000
_cell.length_c   1.000
_cell.angle_alpha   90.00
_cell.angle_beta   90.00
_cell.angle_gamma   90.00
#
_symmetry.space_group_name_H-M   'P 1'
#
loop_
_entity.id
_entity.type
_entity.pdbx_description
1 polymer ?
#
loop_
_entity_poly.entity_id
_entity_poly.type
_entity_poly.pdbx_seq_one_letter_code
_entity_poly.pdbx_strand_id
1 'polypeptide(L)'
;MRCEGIVDQLAGVADGTAQLDGRARRHVETCLRCQAELVQYRKLLRALRSMRTEVLEPAPGLVSEVLAALEEAGERQAVRGMLSGRRVAYVGGIAAATAAGAAGALVLATLSRRGRLRLAS
;
A
#
# COMPACT_ATOMS: atom_id res chain seq x y z
N MET A 1 37.66 -7.24 -3.78
CA MET A 1 36.44 -6.48 -3.45
C MET A 1 36.86 -5.18 -2.80
N ARG A 2 36.15 -4.07 -3.04
CA ARG A 2 36.53 -2.74 -2.51
C ARG A 2 35.63 -2.37 -1.34
N CYS A 3 36.17 -1.63 -0.37
CA CYS A 3 35.43 -1.21 0.82
C CYS A 3 34.18 -0.40 0.46
N GLU A 4 34.28 0.50 -0.53
CA GLU A 4 33.18 1.38 -0.97
C GLU A 4 31.88 0.61 -1.27
N GLY A 5 31.97 -0.55 -1.93
CA GLY A 5 30.79 -1.35 -2.25
C GLY A 5 30.16 -2.11 -1.08
N ILE A 6 30.81 -2.13 0.09
CA ILE A 6 30.33 -2.83 1.29
C ILE A 6 29.83 -1.84 2.34
N VAL A 7 30.44 -0.66 2.45
CA VAL A 7 30.14 0.33 3.50
C VAL A 7 28.66 0.69 3.54
N ASP A 8 28.02 0.87 2.39
CA ASP A 8 26.59 1.20 2.31
C ASP A 8 25.67 0.10 2.89
N GLN A 9 26.14 -1.15 2.92
CA GLN A 9 25.39 -2.29 3.47
C GLN A 9 25.64 -2.50 4.96
N LEU A 10 26.74 -1.96 5.52
CA LEU A 10 27.14 -2.22 6.90
C LEU A 10 26.14 -1.68 7.92
N ALA A 11 25.47 -0.57 7.61
CA ALA A 11 24.41 -0.02 8.45
C ALA A 11 23.23 -1.01 8.59
N GLY A 12 22.74 -1.54 7.47
CA GLY A 12 21.68 -2.55 7.45
C GLY A 12 22.09 -3.89 8.07
N VAL A 13 23.38 -4.23 8.01
CA VAL A 13 23.90 -5.42 8.70
C VAL A 13 23.97 -5.18 10.21
N ALA A 14 24.25 -3.95 10.65
CA ALA A 14 24.35 -3.59 12.05
C ALA A 14 22.98 -3.50 12.76
N ASP A 15 21.92 -3.10 12.03
CA ASP A 15 20.54 -3.07 12.53
C ASP A 15 19.75 -4.38 12.26
N GLY A 16 20.29 -5.26 11.41
CA GLY A 16 19.72 -6.57 11.10
C GLY A 16 18.74 -6.58 9.92
N THR A 17 18.62 -5.47 9.19
CA THR A 17 17.77 -5.34 7.99
C THR A 17 18.41 -5.88 6.71
N ALA A 18 19.73 -6.09 6.71
CA ALA A 18 20.48 -6.60 5.56
C ALA A 18 21.40 -7.76 5.93
N GLN A 19 21.72 -8.59 4.94
CA GLN A 19 22.69 -9.67 5.05
C GLN A 19 23.78 -9.49 4.00
N LEU A 20 25.03 -9.74 4.41
CA LEU A 20 26.17 -9.76 3.49
C LEU A 20 26.21 -11.07 2.72
N ASP A 21 26.56 -10.99 1.43
CA ASP A 21 26.92 -12.17 0.66
C ASP A 21 28.23 -12.81 1.20
N GLY A 22 28.53 -14.03 0.77
CA GLY A 22 29.70 -14.76 1.28
C GLY A 22 31.05 -14.07 0.98
N ARG A 23 31.14 -13.27 -0.10
CA ARG A 23 32.37 -12.56 -0.46
C ARG A 23 32.56 -11.31 0.40
N ALA A 24 31.48 -10.59 0.69
CA ALA A 24 31.46 -9.41 1.56
C ALA A 24 31.75 -9.80 2.99
N ARG A 25 31.16 -10.89 3.47
CA ARG A 25 31.46 -11.44 4.79
C ARG A 25 32.94 -11.73 4.98
N ARG A 26 33.57 -12.47 4.05
CA ARG A 26 35.02 -12.76 4.10
C ARG A 26 35.87 -11.49 4.07
N HIS A 27 35.45 -10.47 3.31
CA HIS A 27 36.13 -9.18 3.31
C HIS A 27 36.03 -8.47 4.67
N VAL A 28 34.84 -8.41 5.27
CA VAL A 28 34.66 -7.81 6.60
C VAL A 28 35.46 -8.58 7.66
N GLU A 29 35.52 -9.91 7.59
CA GLU A 29 36.32 -10.74 8.51
C GLU A 29 37.84 -10.45 8.42
N THR A 30 38.33 -9.89 7.32
CA THR A 30 39.76 -9.62 7.09
C THR A 30 40.14 -8.13 7.04
N CYS A 31 39.17 -7.24 6.84
CA CYS A 31 39.41 -5.81 6.65
C CYS A 31 39.08 -4.99 7.91
N LEU A 32 40.12 -4.50 8.59
CA LEU A 32 39.98 -3.69 9.82
C LEU A 32 39.13 -2.43 9.63
N ARG A 33 39.17 -1.79 8.44
CA ARG A 33 38.35 -0.62 8.14
C ARG A 33 36.85 -0.97 8.19
N CYS A 34 36.44 -2.04 7.52
CA CYS A 34 35.05 -2.48 7.52
C CYS A 34 34.61 -2.99 8.91
N GLN A 35 35.52 -3.59 9.67
CA GLN A 35 35.24 -3.99 11.06
C GLN A 35 35.00 -2.78 11.97
N ALA A 36 35.85 -1.75 11.85
CA ALA A 36 35.72 -0.52 12.62
C ALA A 36 34.39 0.18 12.33
N GLU A 37 34.02 0.29 11.05
CA GLU A 37 32.76 0.87 10.60
C GLU A 37 31.54 0.11 11.20
N LEU A 38 31.57 -1.23 11.13
CA LEU A 38 30.50 -2.07 11.67
C LEU A 38 30.37 -1.90 13.20
N VAL A 39 31.50 -1.84 13.92
CA VAL A 39 31.51 -1.56 15.36
C VAL A 39 30.96 -0.16 15.66
N GLN A 40 31.27 0.84 14.84
CA GLN A 40 30.76 2.20 14.99
C GLN A 40 29.23 2.24 14.84
N TYR A 41 28.67 1.60 13.82
CA TYR A 41 27.21 1.48 13.67
C TYR A 41 26.55 0.77 14.87
N ARG A 42 27.13 -0.34 15.35
CA ARG A 42 26.61 -1.05 16.53
C ARG A 42 26.62 -0.18 17.79
N LYS A 43 27.66 0.65 17.99
CA LYS A 43 27.75 1.61 19.10
C LYS A 43 26.67 2.68 18.99
N LEU A 44 26.49 3.27 17.80
CA LEU A 44 25.44 4.25 17.55
C LEU A 44 24.05 3.66 17.86
N LEU A 45 23.74 2.48 17.31
CA LEU A 45 22.47 1.81 17.58
C LEU A 45 22.28 1.46 19.05
N ARG A 46 23.36 1.17 19.79
CA ARG A 46 23.28 0.94 21.24
C ARG A 46 22.91 2.22 21.99
N ALA A 47 23.48 3.36 21.62
CA ALA A 47 23.13 4.67 22.19
C ALA A 47 21.69 5.07 21.85
N LEU A 48 21.26 4.88 20.60
CA LEU A 48 19.85 5.12 20.22
C LEU A 48 18.89 4.23 21.01
N ARG A 49 19.27 2.97 21.26
CA ARG A 49 18.48 2.05 22.09
C ARG A 49 18.42 2.45 23.55
N SER A 50 19.47 3.03 24.13
CA SER A 50 19.41 3.48 25.52
C SER A 50 18.48 4.67 25.71
N MET A 51 18.37 5.54 24.70
CA MET A 51 17.44 6.68 24.73
C MET A 51 15.98 6.28 24.46
N ARG A 52 15.70 5.05 24.02
CA ARG A 52 14.34 4.61 23.65
C ARG A 52 13.32 4.74 24.78
N THR A 53 13.78 4.58 26.01
CA THR A 53 12.93 4.63 27.21
C THR A 53 12.94 6.00 27.87
N GLU A 54 13.61 6.98 27.29
CA GLU A 54 13.52 8.36 27.74
C GLU A 54 12.15 8.91 27.34
N VAL A 55 11.29 9.06 28.34
CA VAL A 55 9.94 9.60 28.14
C VAL A 55 10.05 11.12 28.11
N LEU A 56 9.80 11.68 26.94
CA LEU A 56 9.50 13.10 26.80
C LEU A 56 8.02 13.28 27.09
N GLU A 57 7.69 14.05 28.13
CA GLU A 57 6.29 14.38 28.42
C GLU A 57 5.69 15.10 27.20
N PRO A 58 4.63 14.54 26.59
CA PRO A 58 3.98 15.16 25.45
C PRO A 58 3.35 16.49 25.87
N ALA A 59 3.24 17.42 24.91
CA ALA A 59 2.51 18.66 25.14
C ALA A 59 1.09 18.33 25.65
N PRO A 60 0.59 19.05 26.67
CA PRO A 60 -0.76 18.82 27.17
C PRO A 60 -1.76 18.99 26.01
N GLY A 61 -2.66 18.03 25.86
CA GLY A 61 -3.65 18.02 24.77
C GLY A 61 -3.22 17.32 23.48
N LEU A 62 -1.95 16.94 23.31
CA LEU A 62 -1.48 16.24 22.11
C LEU A 62 -2.25 14.92 21.86
N VAL A 63 -2.57 14.19 22.93
CA VAL A 63 -3.35 12.94 22.82
C VAL A 63 -4.75 13.23 22.28
N SER A 64 -5.43 14.26 22.78
CA SER A 64 -6.75 14.65 22.26
C SER A 64 -6.68 15.14 20.82
N GLU A 65 -5.64 15.89 20.44
CA GLU A 65 -5.45 16.35 19.06
C GLU A 65 -5.22 15.17 18.10
N VAL A 66 -4.41 14.19 18.49
CA VAL A 66 -4.18 12.97 17.69
C VAL A 66 -5.47 12.17 17.54
N LEU A 67 -6.24 12.00 18.61
CA LEU A 67 -7.51 11.28 18.54
C LEU A 67 -8.53 12.01 17.65
N ALA A 68 -8.65 13.33 17.78
CA ALA A 68 -9.51 14.13 16.90
C ALA A 68 -9.09 14.01 15.43
N ALA A 69 -7.79 14.05 15.14
CA ALA A 69 -7.28 13.90 13.78
C ALA A 69 -7.54 12.50 13.19
N LEU A 70 -7.47 11.45 14.02
CA LEU A 70 -7.80 10.08 13.62
C LEU A 70 -9.30 9.90 13.36
N GLU A 71 -10.16 10.48 14.21
CA GLU A 71 -11.61 10.48 14.03
C GLU A 71 -11.99 11.17 12.71
N GLU A 72 -11.46 12.36 12.46
CA GLU A 72 -11.73 13.11 11.22
C GLU A 72 -11.25 12.34 9.97
N ALA A 73 -10.08 11.70 10.04
CA ALA A 73 -9.58 10.85 8.97
C ALA A 73 -10.48 9.61 8.76
N GLY A 74 -10.97 9.02 9.84
CA GLY A 74 -11.92 7.91 9.84
C GLY A 74 -13.26 8.29 9.22
N GLU A 75 -13.82 9.44 9.59
CA GLU A 75 -15.06 9.98 9.02
C GLU A 75 -14.91 10.23 7.52
N ARG A 76 -13.81 10.87 7.09
CA ARG A 76 -13.51 11.09 5.68
C ARG A 76 -13.42 9.77 4.89
N GLN A 77 -12.81 8.74 5.46
CA GLN A 77 -12.73 7.40 4.86
C GLN A 77 -14.10 6.71 4.82
N ALA A 78 -14.88 6.79 5.89
CA ALA A 78 -16.22 6.20 5.99
C ALA A 78 -17.18 6.85 4.98
N VAL A 79 -17.16 8.18 4.86
CA VAL A 79 -17.95 8.92 3.86
C VAL A 79 -17.54 8.50 2.45
N ARG A 80 -16.23 8.41 2.15
CA ARG A 80 -15.75 7.92 0.84
C ARG A 80 -16.17 6.48 0.56
N GLY A 81 -16.14 5.60 1.56
CA GLY A 81 -16.60 4.22 1.48
C GLY A 81 -18.11 4.10 1.24
N MET A 82 -18.92 4.92 1.90
CA MET A 82 -20.37 4.98 1.64
C MET A 82 -20.67 5.49 0.22
N LEU A 83 -19.95 6.51 -0.23
CA LEU A 83 -20.11 7.06 -1.58
C LEU A 83 -19.67 6.07 -2.66
N SER A 84 -18.58 5.32 -2.45
CA SER A 84 -18.14 4.28 -3.39
C SER A 84 -19.10 3.10 -3.41
N GLY A 85 -19.60 2.63 -2.26
CA GLY A 85 -20.62 1.59 -2.18
C GLY A 85 -21.91 1.96 -2.91
N ARG A 86 -22.36 3.21 -2.77
CA ARG A 86 -23.54 3.72 -3.48
C ARG A 86 -23.31 3.90 -4.99
N ARG A 87 -22.10 4.26 -5.42
CA ARG A 87 -21.73 4.28 -6.85
C ARG A 87 -21.71 2.87 -7.46
N VAL A 88 -21.21 1.86 -6.74
CA VAL A 88 -21.26 0.46 -7.18
C VAL A 88 -22.71 -0.02 -7.31
N ALA A 89 -23.58 0.34 -6.36
CA ALA A 89 -25.01 0.05 -6.45
C ALA A 89 -25.68 0.76 -7.64
N TYR A 90 -25.35 2.02 -7.92
CA TYR A 90 -25.92 2.77 -9.05
C TYR A 90 -25.44 2.23 -10.41
N VAL A 91 -24.15 1.90 -10.54
CA VAL A 91 -23.59 1.31 -11.76
C VAL A 91 -24.14 -0.12 -11.98
N GLY A 92 -24.29 -0.92 -10.92
CA GLY A 92 -24.96 -2.22 -10.98
C GLY A 92 -26.44 -2.12 -11.39
N GLY A 93 -27.15 -1.10 -10.92
CA GLY A 93 -28.54 -0.82 -11.32
C GLY A 93 -28.69 -0.43 -12.79
N ILE A 94 -27.74 0.34 -13.33
CA ILE A 94 -27.74 0.71 -14.76
C ILE A 94 -27.45 -0.52 -15.65
N ALA A 95 -26.58 -1.44 -15.21
CA ALA A 95 -26.34 -2.70 -15.91
C ALA A 95 -27.56 -3.64 -15.88
N ALA A 96 -28.38 -3.60 -14.82
CA ALA A 96 -29.66 -4.32 -14.78
C ALA A 96 -30.72 -3.68 -15.70
N ALA A 97 -30.74 -2.36 -15.82
CA ALA A 97 -31.65 -1.65 -16.73
C ALA A 97 -31.32 -1.86 -18.22
N THR A 98 -30.05 -2.07 -18.58
CA THR A 98 -29.67 -2.42 -19.97
C THR A 98 -30.01 -3.86 -20.34
N ALA A 99 -30.13 -4.78 -19.38
CA ALA A 99 -30.57 -6.14 -19.64
C ALA A 99 -32.05 -6.22 -20.10
N ALA A 100 -32.91 -5.30 -19.64
CA ALA A 100 -34.29 -5.20 -20.10
C ALA A 100 -34.44 -4.52 -21.48
N GLY A 101 -33.51 -3.62 -21.85
CA GLY A 101 -33.49 -2.95 -23.16
C GLY A 101 -32.96 -3.81 -24.32
N ALA A 102 -32.04 -4.74 -24.05
CA ALA A 102 -31.48 -5.60 -25.10
C ALA A 102 -32.42 -6.74 -25.53
N ALA A 103 -33.27 -7.25 -24.63
CA ALA A 103 -34.27 -8.27 -24.96
C ALA A 103 -35.45 -7.70 -25.76
N GLY A 104 -35.90 -6.47 -25.43
CA GLY A 104 -36.99 -5.79 -26.15
C GLY A 104 -36.64 -5.46 -27.61
N ALA A 105 -35.40 -5.02 -27.88
CA ALA A 105 -34.95 -4.68 -29.23
C ALA A 105 -34.82 -5.91 -30.15
N LEU A 106 -34.38 -7.05 -29.62
CA LEU A 106 -34.26 -8.30 -30.39
C LEU A 106 -35.63 -8.95 -30.70
N VAL A 107 -36.59 -8.86 -29.79
CA VAL A 107 -37.95 -9.39 -30.00
C VAL A 107 -38.76 -8.52 -30.97
N LEU A 108 -38.62 -7.18 -30.92
CA LEU A 108 -39.27 -6.28 -31.89
C LEU A 108 -38.69 -6.40 -33.32
N ALA A 109 -37.39 -6.68 -33.45
CA ALA A 109 -36.74 -6.90 -34.74
C ALA A 109 -37.14 -8.23 -35.43
N THR A 110 -37.52 -9.25 -34.64
CA THR A 110 -37.94 -10.55 -35.17
C THR A 110 -39.43 -10.60 -35.53
N LEU A 111 -40.29 -9.86 -34.81
CA LEU A 111 -41.72 -9.73 -35.14
C LEU A 111 -41.96 -8.90 -36.41
N SER A 112 -41.18 -7.84 -36.63
CA SER A 112 -41.28 -7.01 -37.84
C SER A 112 -40.80 -7.72 -39.12
N ARG A 113 -39.89 -8.69 -39.01
CA ARG A 113 -39.50 -9.57 -40.15
C ARG A 113 -40.58 -10.59 -40.51
N ARG A 114 -41.34 -11.11 -39.53
CA ARG A 114 -42.44 -12.06 -39.78
C ARG A 114 -43.69 -11.42 -40.40
N GLY A 115 -43.95 -10.14 -40.14
CA GLY A 115 -45.07 -9.41 -40.74
C GLY A 115 -44.90 -9.09 -42.23
N ARG A 116 -43.66 -8.93 -42.72
CA ARG A 116 -43.40 -8.60 -44.13
C ARG A 116 -43.43 -9.79 -45.10
N LEU A 117 -43.47 -11.03 -44.60
CA LEU A 117 -43.53 -12.26 -45.42
C LEU A 117 -44.96 -12.80 -45.63
N ARG A 118 -46.00 -12.11 -45.15
CA ARG A 118 -47.42 -12.53 -45.27
C ARG A 118 -48.29 -11.63 -46.14
N LEU A 119 -47.70 -10.74 -46.95
CA LEU A 119 -48.43 -9.90 -47.92
C LEU A 119 -47.95 -10.09 -49.38
N ALA A 120 -47.37 -11.25 -49.68
CA ALA A 120 -47.06 -11.66 -51.05
C ALA A 120 -47.56 -13.09 -51.28
N SER A 121 -48.87 -13.23 -51.45
CA SER A 121 -49.55 -14.33 -52.15
C SER A 121 -50.99 -13.93 -52.42
#